data_AF-A0A526YWA9-F1
#
_entry.id   AF-A0A526YWA9-F1
#
_cell.length_a   1.000
_cell.length_b   1.000
_cell.length_c   1.000
_cell.angle_alpha   90.00
_cell.angle_beta   90.00
_cell.angle_gamma   90.00
#
_symmetry.space_group_name_H-M   'P 1'
#
loop_
_entity.id
_entity.type
_entity.pdbx_description
1 polymer ?
#
loop_
_entity_poly.entity_id
_entity_poly.type
_entity_poly.pdbx_seq_one_letter_code
_entity_poly.pdbx_strand_id
1 'polypeptide(L)'
;MSETRKHAIETLSARAVRGEISRRQFTQLAALVLAGTPMLLRSTGAFAQAKELVLVNWGGDAITAYDAAYGQAFTKETGITVKMDGSGPTEGAIAAQFKSGAPT
;
A
#
# COMPACT_ATOMS: atom_id res chain seq x y z
N MET A 1 -6.70 28.38 2.44
CA MET A 1 -7.54 27.76 3.50
C MET A 1 -8.71 28.70 3.74
N SER A 2 -9.97 28.29 3.55
CA SER A 2 -11.13 29.21 3.56
C SER A 2 -11.38 29.83 4.95
N GLU A 3 -11.68 31.13 5.02
CA GLU A 3 -11.97 31.91 6.25
C GLU A 3 -13.01 31.23 7.17
N THR A 4 -14.01 30.59 6.57
CA THR A 4 -15.01 29.78 7.28
C THR A 4 -14.43 28.64 8.12
N ARG A 5 -13.33 28.03 7.67
CA ARG A 5 -12.67 26.93 8.38
C ARG A 5 -11.91 27.44 9.61
N LYS A 6 -11.27 28.61 9.50
CA LYS A 6 -10.58 29.26 10.62
C LYS A 6 -11.57 29.62 11.73
N HIS A 7 -12.67 30.29 11.38
CA HIS A 7 -13.71 30.65 12.34
C HIS A 7 -14.35 29.43 13.03
N ALA A 8 -14.55 28.34 12.28
CA ALA A 8 -15.06 27.10 12.85
C ALA A 8 -14.10 26.48 13.88
N ILE A 9 -12.80 26.48 13.58
CA ILE A 9 -11.75 25.97 14.48
C ILE A 9 -11.62 26.85 15.75
N GLU A 10 -11.62 28.18 15.61
CA GLU A 10 -11.58 29.12 16.74
C GLU A 10 -12.78 28.99 17.67
N THR A 11 -13.96 28.78 17.09
CA THR A 11 -15.17 28.59 17.90
C THR A 11 -15.11 27.28 18.68
N LEU A 12 -14.64 26.20 18.03
CA LEU A 12 -14.49 24.89 18.68
C LEU A 12 -13.45 24.91 19.80
N SER A 13 -12.30 25.57 19.59
CA SER A 13 -11.26 25.71 20.60
C SER A 13 -11.75 26.53 21.79
N ALA A 14 -12.47 27.63 21.56
CA ALA A 14 -13.04 28.44 22.63
C ALA A 14 -14.06 27.66 23.48
N ARG A 15 -14.88 26.79 22.86
CA ARG A 15 -15.82 25.90 23.56
C ARG A 15 -15.11 24.81 24.37
N ALA A 16 -14.01 24.28 23.85
CA ALA A 16 -13.16 23.32 24.56
C ALA A 16 -12.57 23.94 25.84
N VAL A 17 -12.02 25.17 25.74
CA VAL A 17 -11.42 25.90 26.87
C VAL A 17 -12.46 26.24 27.94
N ARG A 18 -13.70 26.57 27.55
CA ARG A 18 -14.81 26.83 28.49
C ARG A 18 -15.39 25.58 29.15
N GLY A 19 -14.85 24.38 28.85
CA GLY A 19 -15.31 23.11 29.42
C GLY A 19 -16.68 22.66 28.89
N GLU A 20 -17.18 23.28 27.83
CA GLU A 20 -18.47 22.92 27.18
C GLU A 20 -18.37 21.63 26.36
N ILE A 21 -17.15 21.09 26.21
CA ILE A 21 -16.89 19.80 25.61
C ILE A 21 -16.47 18.84 26.72
N SER A 22 -17.37 17.92 27.07
CA SER A 22 -17.04 16.86 28.02
C SER A 22 -15.97 15.92 27.44
N ARG A 23 -15.19 15.26 28.32
CA ARG A 23 -14.22 14.22 27.92
C ARG A 23 -14.84 13.16 27.02
N ARG A 24 -16.10 12.77 27.31
CA ARG A 24 -16.87 11.81 26.50
C ARG A 24 -17.14 12.32 25.09
N GLN A 25 -17.58 13.58 24.95
CA GLN A 25 -17.82 14.17 23.62
C GLN A 25 -16.52 14.32 22.83
N PHE A 26 -15.42 14.68 23.48
CA PHE A 26 -14.11 14.72 22.85
C PHE A 26 -13.70 13.35 22.31
N THR A 27 -13.81 12.29 23.13
CA THR A 27 -13.50 10.93 22.69
C THR A 27 -14.40 10.46 21.55
N GLN A 28 -15.69 10.82 21.57
CA GLN A 28 -16.62 10.51 20.48
C GLN A 28 -16.24 11.22 19.17
N LEU A 29 -15.86 12.49 19.23
CA LEU A 29 -15.39 13.25 18.07
C LEU A 29 -14.07 12.69 17.54
N ALA A 30 -13.12 12.37 18.42
CA ALA A 30 -11.85 11.76 18.04
C ALA A 30 -12.07 10.38 17.38
N ALA A 31 -12.97 9.57 17.91
CA ALA A 31 -13.34 8.28 17.32
C ALA A 31 -13.99 8.44 15.94
N LEU A 32 -14.89 9.41 15.77
CA LEU A 32 -15.50 9.74 14.47
C LEU A 32 -14.45 10.20 13.45
N VAL A 33 -13.51 11.06 13.87
CA VAL A 33 -12.41 11.48 13.02
C VAL A 33 -11.56 10.27 12.65
N LEU A 34 -11.09 9.47 13.61
CA LEU A 34 -10.23 8.31 13.33
C LEU A 34 -10.92 7.26 12.43
N ALA A 35 -12.20 6.99 12.65
CA ALA A 35 -12.97 6.06 11.82
C ALA A 35 -13.27 6.64 10.41
N GLY A 36 -13.54 7.94 10.31
CA GLY A 36 -13.88 8.62 9.06
C GLY A 36 -12.67 9.06 8.22
N THR A 37 -11.49 9.20 8.84
CA THR A 37 -10.27 9.71 8.19
C THR A 37 -9.82 8.81 7.02
N PRO A 38 -9.78 7.48 7.13
CA PRO A 38 -9.43 6.62 6.00
C PRO A 38 -10.37 6.79 4.80
N MET A 39 -11.67 6.95 5.06
CA MET A 39 -12.68 7.15 4.02
C MET A 39 -12.57 8.53 3.36
N LEU A 40 -12.39 9.59 4.15
CA LEU A 40 -12.23 10.97 3.66
C LEU A 40 -10.92 11.17 2.90
N LEU A 41 -9.84 10.52 3.32
CA LEU A 41 -8.54 10.60 2.66
C LEU A 41 -8.42 9.66 1.45
N ARG A 42 -9.46 8.88 1.12
CA ARG A 42 -9.37 7.79 0.13
C ARG A 42 -8.14 6.91 0.37
N SER A 43 -7.82 6.67 1.64
CA SER A 43 -6.67 5.87 2.03
C SER A 43 -6.91 4.44 1.57
N THR A 44 -6.33 4.06 0.44
CA THR A 44 -6.22 2.66 0.04
C THR A 44 -5.29 1.97 1.04
N GLY A 45 -5.56 0.70 1.38
CA GLY A 45 -4.68 -0.05 2.27
C GLY A 45 -3.23 0.03 1.79
N ALA A 46 -2.33 0.49 2.67
CA ALA A 46 -0.89 0.43 2.41
C ALA A 46 -0.42 -1.01 2.67
N PHE A 47 -0.64 -1.88 1.69
CA PHE A 47 0.03 -3.18 1.70
C PHE A 47 1.51 -2.93 1.49
N ALA A 48 2.37 -3.56 2.30
CA ALA A 48 3.80 -3.64 2.05
C ALA A 48 4.04 -4.57 0.84
N GLN A 49 3.58 -4.14 -0.33
CA GLN A 49 3.76 -4.84 -1.59
C GLN A 49 5.07 -4.34 -2.19
N ALA A 50 5.99 -5.25 -2.53
CA ALA A 50 7.26 -4.90 -3.16
C ALA A 50 7.07 -4.15 -4.50
N LYS A 51 5.87 -4.18 -5.09
CA LYS A 51 5.53 -3.62 -6.42
C LYS A 51 6.41 -4.21 -7.54
N GLU A 52 6.76 -5.48 -7.40
CA GLU A 52 7.57 -6.23 -8.35
C GLU A 52 6.77 -7.43 -8.88
N LEU A 53 7.05 -7.80 -10.12
CA LEU A 53 6.63 -9.06 -10.73
C LEU A 53 7.83 -9.99 -10.79
N VAL A 54 7.72 -11.20 -10.23
CA VAL A 54 8.79 -12.21 -10.31
C VAL A 54 8.52 -13.17 -11.45
N LEU A 55 9.49 -13.36 -12.35
CA LEU A 55 9.44 -14.30 -13.45
C LEU A 55 10.54 -15.36 -13.28
N VAL A 56 10.11 -16.58 -12.96
CA VAL A 56 11.01 -17.73 -12.77
C VAL A 56 11.33 -18.38 -14.11
N ASN A 57 12.62 -18.63 -14.37
CA ASN A 57 13.15 -19.34 -15.53
C ASN A 57 14.31 -20.27 -15.12
N TRP A 58 14.97 -20.89 -16.10
CA TRP A 58 16.04 -21.88 -15.90
C TRP A 58 17.45 -21.30 -15.69
N GLY A 59 17.58 -19.98 -15.57
CA GLY A 59 18.86 -19.31 -15.38
C GLY A 59 19.71 -19.20 -16.64
N GLY A 60 20.97 -18.80 -16.45
CA GLY A 60 21.93 -18.59 -17.54
C GLY A 60 21.45 -17.55 -18.55
N ASP A 61 21.70 -17.82 -19.84
CA ASP A 61 21.35 -16.91 -20.94
C ASP A 61 19.84 -16.65 -21.05
N ALA A 62 19.00 -17.54 -20.48
CA ALA A 62 17.56 -17.36 -20.46
C ALA A 62 17.17 -16.08 -19.70
N ILE A 63 17.88 -15.73 -18.61
CA ILE A 63 17.60 -14.51 -17.84
C ILE A 63 17.69 -13.28 -18.74
N THR A 64 18.81 -13.14 -19.46
CA THR A 64 19.05 -12.00 -20.35
C THR A 64 18.07 -11.99 -21.51
N ALA A 65 17.77 -13.15 -22.09
CA ALA A 65 16.82 -13.26 -23.21
C ALA A 65 15.40 -12.87 -22.80
N TYR A 66 14.91 -13.36 -21.64
CA TYR A 66 13.57 -13.03 -21.14
C TYR A 66 13.47 -11.56 -20.72
N ASP A 67 14.52 -10.99 -20.12
CA ASP A 67 14.53 -9.57 -19.75
C ASP A 67 14.45 -8.67 -20.99
N ALA A 68 15.26 -8.96 -22.00
CA ALA A 68 15.24 -8.21 -23.26
C ALA A 68 13.93 -8.37 -24.03
N ALA A 69 13.35 -9.58 -24.05
CA ALA A 69 12.12 -9.86 -24.79
C ALA A 69 10.87 -9.29 -24.10
N TYR A 70 10.79 -9.34 -22.76
CA TYR A 70 9.57 -9.05 -22.03
C TYR A 70 9.77 -8.09 -20.85
N GLY A 71 10.80 -8.32 -20.03
CA GLY A 71 11.01 -7.61 -18.76
C GLY A 71 11.08 -6.09 -18.96
N GLN A 72 11.96 -5.64 -19.85
CA GLN A 72 12.20 -4.21 -20.09
C GLN A 72 10.98 -3.51 -20.68
N ALA A 73 10.30 -4.13 -21.66
CA ALA A 73 9.12 -3.56 -22.28
C ALA A 73 7.97 -3.44 -21.27
N PHE A 74 7.72 -4.50 -20.49
CA PHE A 74 6.68 -4.51 -19.46
C PHE A 74 6.93 -3.48 -18.37
N THR A 75 8.16 -3.41 -17.84
CA THR A 75 8.51 -2.41 -16.82
C THR A 75 8.39 -0.99 -17.36
N LYS A 76 8.79 -0.74 -18.61
CA LYS A 76 8.66 0.58 -19.24
C LYS A 76 7.19 1.03 -19.38
N GLU A 77 6.29 0.12 -19.74
CA GLU A 77 4.88 0.43 -19.96
C GLU A 77 4.08 0.54 -18.65
N THR A 78 4.35 -0.33 -17.69
CA THR A 78 3.54 -0.45 -16.46
C THR A 78 4.15 0.24 -15.25
N GLY A 79 5.46 0.51 -15.27
CA GLY A 79 6.21 0.95 -14.09
C GLY A 79 6.43 -0.15 -13.03
N ILE A 80 6.05 -1.40 -13.30
CA ILE A 80 6.26 -2.54 -12.40
C ILE A 80 7.58 -3.20 -12.77
N THR A 81 8.50 -3.28 -11.82
CA THR A 81 9.80 -3.95 -12.02
C THR A 81 9.58 -5.44 -12.21
N VAL A 82 10.15 -6.02 -13.28
CA VAL A 82 10.20 -7.48 -13.46
C VAL A 82 11.53 -8.01 -12.92
N LYS A 83 11.46 -8.91 -11.93
CA LYS A 83 12.60 -9.60 -11.35
C LYS A 83 12.71 -11.00 -11.95
N MET A 84 13.84 -11.27 -12.61
CA MET A 84 14.13 -12.60 -13.15
C MET A 84 14.71 -13.50 -12.07
N ASP A 85 14.09 -14.65 -11.83
CA ASP A 85 14.60 -15.71 -10.95
C ASP A 85 15.06 -16.91 -11.78
N GLY A 86 16.32 -17.33 -11.61
CA GLY A 86 16.91 -18.45 -12.32
C GLY A 86 16.83 -19.79 -11.59
N SER A 87 16.07 -19.88 -10.49
CA SER A 87 15.99 -21.08 -9.64
C SER A 87 15.36 -22.31 -10.31
N GLY A 88 14.68 -22.13 -11.45
CA GLY A 88 14.04 -23.20 -12.21
C GLY A 88 12.61 -23.49 -11.74
N PRO A 89 11.60 -23.42 -12.63
CA PRO A 89 10.19 -23.59 -12.27
C PRO A 89 9.80 -25.07 -12.16
N THR A 90 10.49 -25.82 -11.29
CA THR A 90 10.16 -27.23 -11.05
C THR A 90 8.82 -27.37 -10.32
N GLU A 91 8.08 -28.43 -10.63
CA GLU A 91 6.81 -28.73 -9.95
C GLU A 91 7.00 -28.84 -8.42
N GLY A 92 8.09 -29.48 -7.98
CA GLY A 92 8.41 -29.61 -6.57
C GLY A 92 8.64 -28.27 -5.87
N ALA A 93 9.36 -27.34 -6.50
CA ALA A 93 9.61 -26.01 -5.95
C ALA A 93 8.31 -25.18 -5.85
N ILE A 94 7.49 -25.20 -6.90
CA ILE A 94 6.20 -24.50 -6.91
C ILE A 94 5.25 -25.09 -5.85
N ALA A 95 5.16 -26.42 -5.75
CA ALA A 95 4.34 -27.07 -4.74
C ALA A 95 4.82 -26.76 -3.31
N ALA A 96 6.13 -26.67 -3.08
CA ALA A 96 6.69 -26.31 -1.79
C ALA A 96 6.37 -24.85 -1.41
N GLN A 97 6.56 -23.91 -2.33
CA GLN A 97 6.22 -22.49 -2.13
C GLN A 97 4.72 -22.28 -1.89
N PHE A 98 3.88 -22.98 -2.65
CA PHE A 98 2.43 -22.92 -2.46
C PHE A 98 2.04 -23.41 -1.07
N LYS A 99 2.57 -24.57 -0.65
CA LYS A 99 2.28 -25.15 0.66
C LYS A 99 2.83 -24.31 1.81
N SER A 100 3.96 -23.62 1.64
CA SER A 100 4.54 -22.77 2.68
C SER A 100 3.79 -21.45 2.85
N GLY A 101 2.98 -21.04 1.86
CA GLY A 101 2.34 -19.72 1.85
C GLY A 101 3.33 -18.56 1.64
N ALA A 102 4.57 -18.87 1.26
CA ALA A 102 5.64 -17.91 1.03
C ALA A 102 6.20 -18.08 -0.40
N PRO A 103 5.44 -17.66 -1.43
CA PRO A 103 5.94 -17.61 -2.80
C PRO A 103 7.03 -16.53 -2.90
N THR A 104 8.08 -16.84 -3.67
CA THR A 104 9.21 -15.93 -3.91
C THR A 104 9.20 -15.38 -5.33
#